data_AF-A0A942AB99-F1
#
_entry.id   AF-A0A942AB99-F1
#
_cell.length_a   1.000
_cell.length_b   1.000
_cell.length_c   1.000
_cell.angle_alpha   90.00
_cell.angle_beta   90.00
_cell.angle_gamma   90.00
#
_symmetry.space_group_name_H-M   'P 1'
#
loop_
_entity.id
_entity.type
_entity.pdbx_description
1 polymer ?
#
loop_
_entity_poly.entity_id
_entity_poly.type
_entity_poly.pdbx_seq_one_letter_code
_entity_poly.pdbx_strand_id
1 'polypeptide(L)'
;NAQYLKAAKRFSHKWLLNSMAAGKDNLDNKHANTQVPKAVGYQRIAELTNDTTYTTAATFFWNRVVNHRSLSLGGNSRREHFPEKDDCISYAEEREGPETCNTYNMLKLTEGLFRMHPSASYSDFYERAVFNHILSSQHPEHGGYVYFTPARPCHYRVYSAPNSAMWCCVGTGMENHGKYGEFIYSHTTDSLFINLFIASKLNWKDKKVTLTQKTLFPDEENSQITINVKKPTRFTLLLRHPRWVSSSDMKVTHNGKNYAIGSSPSSYIRIDKIWKNGDVVNINTPMKVSIEEMPNVPNYISILRGPILLGAKTEKGNMKRFIANDSRMGHVAYGPLVPSFEAPFIIGNRDEIQDKLNNMQPIAGKPLSYTIPGLVQQEKYKDLIFEPFFRIHDSRYVIYWQSMSQKEFEYYQASKKEEEMQKLQIDRRTIDFVIAGEQQPEADHLMKNEKSRTGNLEKEAWREAKNGFFQYKLHTAGNEALSLMVRYWGRETGNRTFDILIDGKKLVTENIAKKWNKNAFVNVEYPIPTEMLKNKQYITVTFQSKNNNTAGKVAAVRLLIDYHK
;
A
#
# COMPACT_ATOMS: atom_id res chain seq x y z
N ASN A 1 2.24 -11.35 -35.30
CA ASN A 1 0.86 -11.67 -35.71
C ASN A 1 -0.07 -10.52 -35.30
N ALA A 2 -0.60 -9.76 -36.27
CA ALA A 2 -1.41 -8.56 -36.02
C ALA A 2 -2.77 -8.84 -35.36
N GLN A 3 -3.28 -10.08 -35.42
CA GLN A 3 -4.57 -10.44 -34.83
C GLN A 3 -4.56 -10.31 -33.30
N TYR A 4 -3.46 -10.66 -32.63
CA TYR A 4 -3.33 -10.51 -31.18
C TYR A 4 -3.31 -9.04 -30.74
N LEU A 5 -2.67 -8.16 -31.52
CA LEU A 5 -2.69 -6.72 -31.25
C LEU A 5 -4.09 -6.14 -31.43
N LYS A 6 -4.83 -6.55 -32.47
CA LYS A 6 -6.23 -6.17 -32.68
C LYS A 6 -7.10 -6.64 -31.51
N ALA A 7 -6.88 -7.86 -31.01
CA ALA A 7 -7.56 -8.36 -29.81
C ALA A 7 -7.21 -7.53 -28.57
N ALA A 8 -5.93 -7.25 -28.32
CA ALA A 8 -5.50 -6.43 -27.18
C ALA A 8 -6.16 -5.04 -27.16
N LYS A 9 -6.26 -4.37 -28.33
CA LYS A 9 -6.98 -3.08 -28.45
C LYS A 9 -8.49 -3.21 -28.16
N ARG A 10 -9.11 -4.37 -28.44
CA ARG A 10 -10.52 -4.66 -28.09
C ARG A 10 -10.72 -4.91 -26.60
N PHE A 11 -9.78 -5.60 -25.94
CA PHE A 11 -9.81 -5.84 -24.49
C PHE A 11 -9.40 -4.61 -23.66
N SER A 12 -8.99 -3.51 -24.28
CA SER A 12 -8.68 -2.26 -23.60
C SER A 12 -9.95 -1.57 -23.11
N HIS A 13 -10.17 -1.56 -21.79
CA HIS A 13 -11.36 -1.00 -21.16
C HIS A 13 -11.47 0.52 -21.37
N LYS A 14 -12.36 0.93 -22.29
CA LYS A 14 -12.46 2.30 -22.80
C LYS A 14 -12.77 3.35 -21.74
N TRP A 15 -13.53 3.00 -20.69
CA TRP A 15 -13.80 3.92 -19.59
C TRP A 15 -12.51 4.44 -18.94
N LEU A 16 -11.56 3.56 -18.62
CA LEU A 16 -10.29 3.97 -18.01
C LEU A 16 -9.36 4.58 -19.06
N LEU A 17 -9.22 3.93 -20.23
CA LEU A 17 -8.34 4.40 -21.30
C LEU A 17 -8.64 5.84 -21.71
N ASN A 18 -9.91 6.16 -22.00
CA ASN A 18 -10.30 7.46 -22.50
C ASN A 18 -10.09 8.55 -21.44
N SER A 19 -10.39 8.27 -20.16
CA SER A 19 -10.15 9.22 -19.08
C SER A 19 -8.66 9.51 -18.89
N MET A 20 -7.82 8.47 -18.84
CA MET A 20 -6.37 8.64 -18.66
C MET A 20 -5.74 9.33 -19.88
N ALA A 21 -6.17 9.02 -21.10
CA ALA A 21 -5.71 9.69 -22.32
C ALA A 21 -6.11 11.17 -22.36
N ALA A 22 -7.25 11.53 -21.74
CA ALA A 22 -7.71 12.90 -21.60
C ALA A 22 -7.15 13.62 -20.36
N GLY A 23 -6.21 13.01 -19.62
CA GLY A 23 -5.62 13.61 -18.42
C GLY A 23 -6.60 13.75 -17.24
N LYS A 24 -7.63 12.89 -17.16
CA LYS A 24 -8.65 12.91 -16.11
C LYS A 24 -8.44 11.75 -15.14
N ASP A 25 -8.10 12.09 -13.89
CA ASP A 25 -8.00 11.13 -12.79
C ASP A 25 -9.40 10.74 -12.31
N ASN A 26 -9.82 9.50 -12.57
CA ASN A 26 -11.11 8.95 -12.16
C ASN A 26 -10.96 7.68 -11.29
N LEU A 27 -9.84 7.61 -10.54
CA LEU A 27 -9.44 6.43 -9.79
C LEU A 27 -10.02 6.35 -8.39
N ASP A 28 -10.66 7.42 -7.89
CA ASP A 28 -11.25 7.46 -6.55
C ASP A 28 -12.19 6.29 -6.30
N ASN A 29 -11.96 5.60 -5.18
CA ASN A 29 -12.70 4.43 -4.73
C ASN A 29 -12.76 3.28 -5.75
N LYS A 30 -11.83 3.23 -6.71
CA LYS A 30 -11.64 2.07 -7.60
C LYS A 30 -10.68 1.09 -6.98
N HIS A 31 -10.99 -0.21 -7.12
CA HIS A 31 -10.05 -1.27 -6.79
C HIS A 31 -8.78 -1.09 -7.64
N ALA A 32 -7.67 -0.85 -6.95
CA ALA A 32 -6.40 -0.42 -7.53
C ALA A 32 -5.76 -1.51 -8.38
N ASN A 33 -5.60 -2.72 -7.85
CA ASN A 33 -5.00 -3.85 -8.57
C ASN A 33 -5.81 -4.27 -9.81
N THR A 34 -7.09 -3.90 -9.88
CA THR A 34 -7.89 -4.09 -11.10
C THR A 34 -7.51 -3.07 -12.19
N GLN A 35 -7.08 -1.85 -11.82
CA GLN A 35 -6.77 -0.79 -12.80
C GLN A 35 -5.31 -0.81 -13.25
N VAL A 36 -4.34 -1.08 -12.37
CA VAL A 36 -2.90 -1.04 -12.72
C VAL A 36 -2.56 -1.97 -13.89
N PRO A 37 -3.02 -3.25 -13.94
CA PRO A 37 -2.76 -4.13 -15.07
C PRO A 37 -3.36 -3.63 -16.39
N LYS A 38 -4.46 -2.87 -16.36
CA LYS A 38 -5.02 -2.24 -17.56
C LYS A 38 -4.05 -1.18 -18.10
N ALA A 39 -3.45 -0.38 -17.22
CA ALA A 39 -2.43 0.60 -17.60
C ALA A 39 -1.14 -0.07 -18.12
N VAL A 40 -0.72 -1.21 -17.55
CA VAL A 40 0.35 -2.07 -18.10
C VAL A 40 -0.01 -2.53 -19.52
N GLY A 41 -1.26 -2.95 -19.74
CA GLY A 41 -1.77 -3.30 -21.07
C GLY A 41 -1.72 -2.12 -22.05
N TYR A 42 -2.06 -0.90 -21.61
CA TYR A 42 -1.96 0.30 -22.45
C TYR A 42 -0.51 0.59 -22.83
N GLN A 43 0.41 0.57 -21.87
CA GLN A 43 1.84 0.71 -22.13
C GLN A 43 2.31 -0.31 -23.17
N ARG A 44 1.93 -1.59 -23.02
CA ARG A 44 2.35 -2.65 -23.95
C ARG A 44 1.82 -2.45 -25.36
N ILE A 45 0.59 -1.96 -25.51
CA ILE A 45 0.02 -1.60 -26.82
C ILE A 45 0.73 -0.39 -27.41
N ALA A 46 1.02 0.62 -26.60
CA ALA A 46 1.72 1.83 -27.03
C ALA A 46 3.11 1.49 -27.60
N GLU A 47 3.87 0.65 -26.90
CA GLU A 47 5.19 0.18 -27.32
C GLU A 47 5.17 -0.53 -28.69
N LEU A 48 4.10 -1.27 -29.01
CA LEU A 48 3.99 -2.03 -30.26
C LEU A 48 3.41 -1.22 -31.43
N THR A 49 2.82 -0.05 -31.17
CA THR A 49 2.03 0.68 -32.18
C THR A 49 2.34 2.17 -32.32
N ASN A 50 3.13 2.74 -31.42
CA ASN A 50 3.38 4.19 -31.31
C ASN A 50 2.09 5.03 -31.23
N ASP A 51 0.99 4.43 -30.77
CA ASP A 51 -0.31 5.07 -30.62
C ASP A 51 -0.29 5.98 -29.38
N THR A 52 -0.24 7.29 -29.61
CA THR A 52 -0.07 8.30 -28.57
C THR A 52 -1.19 8.30 -27.54
N THR A 53 -2.40 7.82 -27.90
CA THR A 53 -3.51 7.67 -26.95
C THR A 53 -3.12 6.73 -25.80
N TYR A 54 -2.52 5.59 -26.14
CA TYR A 54 -2.10 4.60 -25.14
C TYR A 54 -0.86 5.05 -24.38
N THR A 55 0.09 5.75 -25.03
CA THR A 55 1.23 6.36 -24.37
C THR A 55 0.78 7.36 -23.30
N THR A 56 -0.05 8.34 -23.69
CA THR A 56 -0.57 9.36 -22.76
C THR A 56 -1.34 8.72 -21.62
N ALA A 57 -2.20 7.73 -21.90
CA ALA A 57 -2.97 7.05 -20.86
C ALA A 57 -2.07 6.32 -19.85
N ALA A 58 -1.07 5.57 -20.31
CA ALA A 58 -0.16 4.84 -19.43
C ALA A 58 0.73 5.78 -18.60
N THR A 59 1.31 6.81 -19.23
CA THR A 59 2.17 7.80 -18.56
C THR A 59 1.38 8.63 -17.55
N PHE A 60 0.18 9.09 -17.92
CA PHE A 60 -0.68 9.84 -17.00
C PHE A 60 -1.11 8.99 -15.81
N PHE A 61 -1.56 7.74 -16.04
CA PHE A 61 -1.90 6.82 -14.96
C PHE A 61 -0.73 6.63 -13.99
N TRP A 62 0.48 6.35 -14.50
CA TRP A 62 1.66 6.19 -13.66
C TRP A 62 1.95 7.44 -12.83
N ASN A 63 1.95 8.61 -13.47
CA ASN A 63 2.21 9.88 -12.80
C ASN A 63 1.20 10.13 -11.67
N ARG A 64 -0.10 9.91 -11.94
CA ARG A 64 -1.15 10.08 -10.94
C ARG A 64 -0.98 9.14 -9.75
N VAL A 65 -0.71 7.87 -9.99
CA VAL A 65 -0.56 6.89 -8.92
C VAL A 65 0.71 7.14 -8.10
N VAL A 66 1.86 7.36 -8.75
CA VAL A 66 3.15 7.54 -8.07
C VAL A 66 3.20 8.83 -7.27
N ASN A 67 2.73 9.96 -7.83
CA ASN A 67 2.92 11.27 -7.21
C ASN A 67 1.78 11.69 -6.28
N HIS A 68 0.59 11.09 -6.40
CA HIS A 68 -0.58 11.54 -5.64
C HIS A 68 -1.30 10.45 -4.85
N ARG A 69 -1.01 9.17 -5.10
CA ARG A 69 -1.74 8.06 -4.48
C ARG A 69 -0.85 7.01 -3.81
N SER A 70 0.46 7.21 -3.80
CA SER A 70 1.44 6.27 -3.22
C SER A 70 2.02 6.81 -1.92
N LEU A 71 2.17 5.93 -0.93
CA LEU A 71 2.89 6.19 0.32
C LEU A 71 4.41 6.13 0.11
N SER A 72 5.19 6.50 1.12
CA SER A 72 6.65 6.60 1.07
C SER A 72 7.33 5.27 0.82
N LEU A 73 6.73 4.14 1.22
CA LEU A 73 7.19 2.81 0.84
C LEU A 73 7.01 2.48 -0.66
N GLY A 74 6.32 3.33 -1.44
CA GLY A 74 6.02 3.11 -2.86
C GLY A 74 4.74 2.32 -3.13
N GLY A 75 4.09 1.81 -2.08
CA GLY A 75 2.78 1.16 -2.14
C GLY A 75 1.62 2.15 -2.19
N ASN A 76 0.48 1.68 -2.69
CA ASN A 76 -0.77 2.44 -2.77
C ASN A 76 -1.96 1.55 -2.45
N SER A 77 -3.12 2.19 -2.33
CA SER A 77 -4.42 1.62 -1.93
C SER A 77 -4.52 1.28 -0.45
N ARG A 78 -5.74 1.35 0.05
CA ARG A 78 -6.16 0.86 1.37
C ARG A 78 -7.39 0.00 1.15
N ARG A 79 -7.48 -1.15 1.82
CA ARG A 79 -8.48 -2.18 1.51
C ARG A 79 -8.58 -2.41 -0.01
N GLU A 80 -7.45 -2.48 -0.70
CA GLU A 80 -7.33 -2.71 -2.16
C GLU A 80 -7.85 -1.60 -3.09
N HIS A 81 -8.38 -0.49 -2.55
CA HIS A 81 -9.01 0.58 -3.33
C HIS A 81 -8.20 1.88 -3.23
N PHE A 82 -8.21 2.74 -4.26
CA PHE A 82 -7.62 4.07 -4.16
C PHE A 82 -8.47 5.01 -3.28
N PRO A 83 -7.89 5.69 -2.28
CA PRO A 83 -8.61 6.69 -1.51
C PRO A 83 -8.96 7.91 -2.34
N GLU A 84 -10.10 8.51 -2.02
CA GLU A 84 -10.35 9.91 -2.33
C GLU A 84 -9.32 10.80 -1.63
N LYS A 85 -9.09 11.98 -2.19
CA LYS A 85 -8.13 12.96 -1.65
C LYS A 85 -8.38 13.23 -0.16
N ASP A 86 -9.65 13.42 0.20
CA ASP A 86 -10.08 13.78 1.55
C ASP A 86 -10.33 12.55 2.45
N ASP A 87 -9.90 11.36 2.02
CA ASP A 87 -10.00 10.08 2.75
C ASP A 87 -8.61 9.44 2.97
N CYS A 88 -7.52 10.12 2.62
CA CYS A 88 -6.17 9.56 2.77
C CYS A 88 -5.80 9.27 4.24
N ILE A 89 -6.47 9.86 5.22
CA ILE A 89 -6.29 9.54 6.65
C ILE A 89 -6.59 8.05 6.94
N SER A 90 -7.43 7.40 6.13
CA SER A 90 -7.73 5.97 6.24
C SER A 90 -6.49 5.08 6.14
N TYR A 91 -5.40 5.52 5.49
CA TYR A 91 -4.13 4.79 5.50
C TYR A 91 -3.56 4.61 6.93
N ALA A 92 -3.77 5.60 7.80
CA ALA A 92 -3.31 5.57 9.18
C ALA A 92 -4.34 4.96 10.15
N GLU A 93 -5.60 4.82 9.74
CA GLU A 93 -6.68 4.29 10.58
C GLU A 93 -6.96 2.80 10.33
N GLU A 94 -6.81 2.33 9.09
CA GLU A 94 -7.16 0.97 8.67
C GLU A 94 -6.00 -0.02 8.86
N ARG A 95 -6.34 -1.29 9.15
CA ARG A 95 -5.36 -2.39 9.23
C ARG A 95 -4.88 -2.87 7.85
N GLU A 96 -5.67 -2.63 6.81
CA GLU A 96 -5.43 -3.07 5.44
C GLU A 96 -4.80 -1.92 4.64
N GLY A 97 -3.50 -1.70 4.86
CA GLY A 97 -2.71 -0.70 4.12
C GLY A 97 -2.46 -1.10 2.65
N PRO A 98 -1.39 -0.57 2.03
CA PRO A 98 -1.01 -0.95 0.66
C PRO A 98 -0.96 -2.45 0.40
N GLU A 99 -1.65 -2.87 -0.66
CA GLU A 99 -1.62 -4.23 -1.21
C GLU A 99 -0.33 -4.44 -2.02
N THR A 100 0.36 -5.57 -1.81
CA THR A 100 1.66 -5.86 -2.46
C THR A 100 1.54 -6.03 -3.98
N CYS A 101 0.45 -6.63 -4.49
CA CYS A 101 0.23 -6.77 -5.95
C CYS A 101 0.25 -5.42 -6.69
N ASN A 102 -0.24 -4.36 -6.05
CA ASN A 102 -0.28 -3.03 -6.66
C ASN A 102 1.12 -2.53 -6.96
N THR A 103 2.04 -2.71 -6.01
CA THR A 103 3.44 -2.32 -6.21
C THR A 103 4.11 -3.18 -7.27
N TYR A 104 3.91 -4.50 -7.25
CA TYR A 104 4.41 -5.39 -8.31
C TYR A 104 3.97 -4.90 -9.70
N ASN A 105 2.68 -4.61 -9.89
CA ASN A 105 2.16 -4.15 -11.18
C ASN A 105 2.61 -2.73 -11.53
N MET A 106 2.79 -1.85 -10.54
CA MET A 106 3.36 -0.51 -10.76
C MET A 106 4.82 -0.58 -11.19
N LEU A 107 5.61 -1.53 -10.67
CA LEU A 107 6.99 -1.77 -11.12
C LEU A 107 7.02 -2.24 -12.57
N LYS A 108 6.12 -3.15 -12.98
CA LYS A 108 5.99 -3.57 -14.40
C LYS A 108 5.62 -2.41 -15.32
N LEU A 109 4.69 -1.55 -14.90
CA LEU A 109 4.35 -0.34 -15.65
C LEU A 109 5.57 0.59 -15.75
N THR A 110 6.31 0.75 -14.66
CA THR A 110 7.53 1.58 -14.58
C THR A 110 8.61 1.09 -15.55
N GLU A 111 8.89 -0.21 -15.58
CA GLU A 111 9.83 -0.82 -16.54
C GLU A 111 9.39 -0.59 -17.99
N GLY A 112 8.10 -0.80 -18.28
CA GLY A 112 7.55 -0.61 -19.61
C GLY A 112 7.66 0.83 -20.09
N LEU A 113 7.32 1.80 -19.23
CA LEU A 113 7.46 3.22 -19.53
C LEU A 113 8.92 3.64 -19.66
N PHE A 114 9.80 3.09 -18.82
CA PHE A 114 11.25 3.31 -18.94
C PHE A 114 11.79 2.81 -20.30
N ARG A 115 11.35 1.63 -20.76
CA ARG A 115 11.76 1.09 -22.08
C ARG A 115 11.31 1.98 -23.24
N MET A 116 10.14 2.60 -23.15
CA MET A 116 9.63 3.53 -24.17
C MET A 116 10.35 4.88 -24.12
N HIS A 117 10.50 5.44 -22.91
CA HIS A 117 11.05 6.77 -22.66
C HIS A 117 11.91 6.76 -21.39
N PRO A 118 13.21 6.42 -21.49
CA PRO A 118 14.08 6.34 -20.32
C PRO A 118 14.13 7.65 -19.53
N SER A 119 13.81 7.58 -18.25
CA SER A 119 13.88 8.70 -17.31
C SER A 119 14.27 8.17 -15.93
N ALA A 120 15.14 8.90 -15.24
CA ALA A 120 15.59 8.51 -13.90
C ALA A 120 14.46 8.58 -12.85
N SER A 121 13.39 9.35 -13.10
CA SER A 121 12.22 9.39 -12.22
C SER A 121 11.51 8.04 -12.10
N TYR A 122 11.51 7.23 -13.18
CA TYR A 122 11.03 5.85 -13.12
C TYR A 122 11.93 5.01 -12.22
N SER A 123 13.25 5.15 -12.35
CA SER A 123 14.23 4.45 -11.53
C SER A 123 14.21 4.87 -10.05
N ASP A 124 13.92 6.12 -9.75
CA ASP A 124 13.73 6.61 -8.38
C ASP A 124 12.50 5.99 -7.71
N PHE A 125 11.39 5.87 -8.45
CA PHE A 125 10.21 5.15 -7.96
C PHE A 125 10.50 3.64 -7.82
N TYR A 126 11.17 3.05 -8.81
CA TYR A 126 11.50 1.62 -8.80
C TYR A 126 12.35 1.26 -7.59
N GLU A 127 13.42 2.01 -7.32
CA GLU A 127 14.27 1.85 -6.13
C GLU A 127 13.44 1.94 -4.85
N ARG A 128 12.62 2.99 -4.71
CA ARG A 128 11.79 3.20 -3.53
C ARG A 128 10.84 2.04 -3.27
N ALA A 129 10.12 1.60 -4.30
CA ALA A 129 9.15 0.52 -4.18
C ALA A 129 9.80 -0.85 -3.94
N VAL A 130 10.94 -1.14 -4.57
CA VAL A 130 11.66 -2.42 -4.37
C VAL A 130 12.24 -2.52 -2.97
N PHE A 131 13.00 -1.52 -2.51
CA PHE A 131 13.65 -1.59 -1.20
C PHE A 131 12.64 -1.53 -0.04
N ASN A 132 11.57 -0.75 -0.16
CA ASN A 132 10.70 -0.48 0.98
C ASN A 132 9.43 -1.34 1.02
N HIS A 133 8.88 -1.74 -0.12
CA HIS A 133 7.66 -2.57 -0.15
C HIS A 133 7.93 -4.00 -0.62
N ILE A 134 8.56 -4.21 -1.77
CA ILE A 134 8.76 -5.57 -2.29
C ILE A 134 9.69 -6.37 -1.39
N LEU A 135 10.85 -5.82 -1.02
CA LEU A 135 11.82 -6.50 -0.16
C LEU A 135 11.25 -6.80 1.23
N SER A 136 10.39 -5.92 1.77
CA SER A 136 9.74 -6.11 3.08
C SER A 136 8.56 -7.09 3.07
N SER A 137 8.07 -7.45 1.87
CA SER A 137 6.88 -8.28 1.66
C SER A 137 7.12 -9.79 1.70
N GLN A 138 8.35 -10.23 1.98
CA GLN A 138 8.64 -11.64 2.27
C GLN A 138 9.41 -11.75 3.59
N HIS A 139 9.07 -12.74 4.41
CA HIS A 139 9.86 -13.00 5.60
C HIS A 139 11.25 -13.52 5.21
N PRO A 140 12.36 -12.92 5.69
CA PRO A 140 13.70 -13.28 5.24
C PRO A 140 14.16 -14.66 5.73
N GLU A 141 13.63 -15.15 6.85
CA GLU A 141 14.04 -16.46 7.41
C GLU A 141 13.15 -17.61 6.94
N HIS A 142 11.86 -17.60 7.27
CA HIS A 142 10.94 -18.70 6.96
C HIS A 142 10.15 -18.52 5.65
N GLY A 143 10.38 -17.44 4.89
CA GLY A 143 9.59 -17.12 3.70
C GLY A 143 8.13 -16.73 4.00
N GLY A 144 7.27 -16.75 3.00
CA GLY A 144 5.87 -16.32 3.13
C GLY A 144 5.70 -14.85 2.78
N TYR A 145 4.63 -14.57 2.04
CA TYR A 145 4.36 -13.30 1.40
C TYR A 145 3.33 -12.49 2.16
N VAL A 146 3.54 -11.18 2.19
CA VAL A 146 2.62 -10.21 2.78
C VAL A 146 1.55 -9.84 1.75
N TYR A 147 0.31 -9.70 2.21
CA TYR A 147 -0.77 -9.13 1.40
C TYR A 147 -0.87 -7.61 1.62
N PHE A 148 -1.15 -7.22 2.87
CA PHE A 148 -1.30 -5.82 3.27
C PHE A 148 -0.13 -5.39 4.15
N THR A 149 0.40 -4.20 3.84
CA THR A 149 1.40 -3.52 4.65
C THR A 149 0.76 -2.32 5.37
N PRO A 150 0.18 -2.48 6.57
CA PRO A 150 -0.47 -1.39 7.28
C PRO A 150 0.46 -0.19 7.48
N ALA A 151 -0.05 1.01 7.22
CA ALA A 151 0.58 2.28 7.59
C ALA A 151 0.07 2.80 8.95
N ARG A 152 -1.01 2.19 9.48
CA ARG A 152 -1.49 2.42 10.84
C ARG A 152 -0.37 2.20 11.87
N PRO A 153 -0.07 3.19 12.73
CA PRO A 153 0.92 3.03 13.80
C PRO A 153 0.60 1.85 14.72
N CYS A 154 1.64 1.14 15.17
CA CYS A 154 1.54 0.02 16.10
C CYS A 154 0.67 -1.14 15.59
N HIS A 155 0.63 -1.36 14.28
CA HIS A 155 0.07 -2.56 13.69
C HIS A 155 1.15 -3.48 13.11
N TYR A 156 0.73 -4.65 12.65
CA TYR A 156 1.62 -5.69 12.12
C TYR A 156 1.08 -6.24 10.80
N ARG A 157 1.90 -6.98 10.08
CA ARG A 157 1.55 -7.63 8.81
C ARG A 157 1.55 -9.15 8.96
N VAL A 158 0.72 -9.81 8.16
CA VAL A 158 0.56 -11.27 8.13
C VAL A 158 1.38 -11.85 6.98
N TYR A 159 1.95 -13.03 7.20
CA TYR A 159 2.69 -13.78 6.18
C TYR A 159 1.89 -15.00 5.72
N SER A 160 1.93 -15.26 4.41
CA SER A 160 1.37 -16.47 3.81
C SER A 160 2.15 -17.72 4.26
N ALA A 161 1.48 -18.88 4.29
CA ALA A 161 2.13 -20.18 4.42
C ALA A 161 1.93 -21.02 3.14
N PRO A 162 2.94 -21.79 2.70
CA PRO A 162 2.77 -22.76 1.62
C PRO A 162 1.57 -23.68 1.86
N ASN A 163 0.84 -24.03 0.80
CA ASN A 163 -0.34 -24.89 0.83
C ASN A 163 -1.52 -24.42 1.70
N SER A 164 -1.48 -23.20 2.24
CA SER A 164 -2.58 -22.65 3.05
C SER A 164 -3.11 -21.34 2.46
N ALA A 165 -2.23 -20.44 2.02
CA ALA A 165 -2.60 -19.12 1.55
C ALA A 165 -2.59 -19.05 0.01
N MET A 166 -3.76 -19.01 -0.62
CA MET A 166 -3.93 -18.98 -2.09
C MET A 166 -4.41 -17.61 -2.59
N TRP A 167 -3.71 -16.55 -2.19
CA TRP A 167 -4.12 -15.17 -2.45
C TRP A 167 -3.44 -14.59 -3.70
N CYS A 168 -3.98 -13.50 -4.25
CA CYS A 168 -3.33 -12.78 -5.36
C CYS A 168 -1.88 -12.35 -5.04
N CYS A 169 -1.63 -11.86 -3.81
CA CYS A 169 -0.31 -11.45 -3.33
C CYS A 169 0.66 -12.62 -3.14
N VAL A 170 0.17 -13.86 -3.02
CA VAL A 170 1.04 -15.06 -3.08
C VAL A 170 1.46 -15.30 -4.53
N GLY A 171 0.52 -15.18 -5.48
CA GLY A 171 0.79 -15.24 -6.92
C GLY A 171 1.91 -14.29 -7.35
N THR A 172 1.75 -13.00 -7.06
CA THR A 172 2.77 -11.98 -7.39
C THR A 172 4.01 -12.07 -6.50
N GLY A 173 3.86 -12.50 -5.24
CA GLY A 173 4.96 -12.74 -4.30
C GLY A 173 5.97 -13.77 -4.82
N MET A 174 5.49 -14.86 -5.42
CA MET A 174 6.37 -15.85 -6.07
C MET A 174 7.21 -15.23 -7.20
N GLU A 175 6.66 -14.28 -7.95
CA GLU A 175 7.38 -13.61 -9.03
C GLU A 175 8.37 -12.56 -8.52
N ASN A 176 8.00 -11.78 -7.50
CA ASN A 176 8.75 -10.63 -6.98
C ASN A 176 10.23 -10.91 -6.74
N HIS A 177 10.53 -11.98 -6.00
CA HIS A 177 11.88 -12.24 -5.50
C HIS A 177 12.76 -12.98 -6.52
N GLY A 178 12.17 -13.51 -7.59
CA GLY A 178 12.90 -14.17 -8.68
C GLY A 178 13.49 -13.21 -9.71
N LYS A 179 13.16 -11.90 -9.63
CA LYS A 179 13.43 -10.94 -10.71
C LYS A 179 14.12 -9.63 -10.31
N TYR A 180 14.71 -9.54 -9.12
CA TYR A 180 15.44 -8.34 -8.68
C TYR A 180 16.51 -7.83 -9.67
N GLY A 181 17.09 -8.72 -10.48
CA GLY A 181 18.08 -8.38 -11.48
C GLY A 181 17.55 -7.64 -12.73
N GLU A 182 16.24 -7.67 -13.00
CA GLU A 182 15.67 -7.28 -14.30
C GLU A 182 15.80 -5.79 -14.61
N PHE A 183 15.87 -4.95 -13.58
CA PHE A 183 15.91 -3.50 -13.72
C PHE A 183 17.21 -2.87 -13.20
N ILE A 184 18.16 -3.65 -12.67
CA ILE A 184 19.46 -3.12 -12.24
C ILE A 184 20.15 -2.39 -13.40
N TYR A 185 20.07 -3.00 -14.59
CA TYR A 185 20.65 -2.48 -15.82
C TYR A 185 19.62 -2.48 -16.95
N SER A 186 19.69 -1.47 -17.81
CA SER A 186 19.03 -1.45 -19.12
C SER A 186 20.05 -1.06 -20.17
N HIS A 187 19.85 -1.40 -21.44
CA HIS A 187 20.80 -1.01 -22.49
C HIS A 187 20.14 -0.66 -23.81
N THR A 188 20.83 0.18 -24.59
CA THR A 188 20.61 0.35 -26.03
C THR A 188 21.70 -0.39 -26.79
N THR A 189 21.87 -0.11 -28.08
CA THR A 189 22.98 -0.64 -28.88
C THR A 189 24.35 -0.22 -28.36
N ASP A 190 24.51 0.98 -27.79
CA ASP A 190 25.81 1.57 -27.46
C ASP A 190 25.91 2.15 -26.04
N SER A 191 24.83 2.09 -25.27
CA SER A 191 24.72 2.71 -23.96
C SER A 191 24.18 1.73 -22.94
N LEU A 192 24.75 1.73 -21.74
CA LEU A 192 24.33 0.92 -20.60
C LEU A 192 23.85 1.85 -19.49
N PHE A 193 22.58 1.75 -19.14
CA PHE A 193 21.98 2.40 -17.97
C PHE A 193 22.28 1.59 -16.73
N ILE A 194 22.78 2.28 -15.69
CA ILE A 194 22.93 1.74 -14.34
C ILE A 194 21.82 2.37 -13.50
N ASN A 195 20.73 1.64 -13.32
CA ASN A 195 19.52 2.17 -12.67
C ASN A 195 19.57 1.98 -11.16
N LEU A 196 19.96 0.79 -10.69
CA LEU A 196 19.94 0.44 -9.26
C LEU A 196 21.35 0.16 -8.73
N PHE A 197 21.57 0.48 -7.45
CA PHE A 197 22.82 0.19 -6.77
C PHE A 197 22.72 -1.12 -5.99
N ILE A 198 22.74 -2.24 -6.72
CA ILE A 198 22.61 -3.59 -6.16
C ILE A 198 23.83 -4.42 -6.57
N ALA A 199 24.45 -5.10 -5.59
CA ALA A 199 25.59 -5.98 -5.84
C ALA A 199 25.22 -7.05 -6.87
N SER A 200 25.93 -7.07 -8.01
CA SER A 200 25.55 -7.90 -9.14
C SER A 200 26.67 -8.05 -10.17
N LYS A 201 26.49 -9.01 -11.07
CA LYS A 201 27.36 -9.23 -12.23
C LYS A 201 26.52 -9.27 -13.49
N LEU A 202 26.76 -8.34 -14.40
CA LEU A 202 26.13 -8.26 -15.71
C LEU A 202 26.99 -8.94 -16.78
N ASN A 203 26.35 -9.73 -17.64
CA ASN A 203 26.93 -10.22 -18.88
C ASN A 203 26.21 -9.58 -20.08
N TRP A 204 26.78 -8.50 -20.63
CA TRP A 204 26.26 -7.84 -21.82
C TRP A 204 26.82 -8.50 -23.08
N LYS A 205 26.15 -9.58 -23.49
CA LYS A 205 26.60 -10.49 -24.57
C LYS A 205 26.84 -9.77 -25.89
N ASP A 206 25.94 -8.88 -26.29
CA ASP A 206 25.99 -8.17 -27.58
C ASP A 206 27.26 -7.33 -27.75
N LYS A 207 27.76 -6.76 -26.65
CA LYS A 207 29.01 -5.98 -26.61
C LYS A 207 30.23 -6.78 -26.15
N LYS A 208 30.05 -8.04 -25.74
CA LYS A 208 31.11 -8.88 -25.12
C LYS A 208 31.73 -8.19 -23.88
N VAL A 209 30.90 -7.48 -23.12
CA VAL A 209 31.29 -6.77 -21.89
C VAL A 209 30.74 -7.52 -20.69
N THR A 210 31.55 -7.67 -19.64
CA THR A 210 31.09 -8.06 -18.31
C THR A 210 31.30 -6.89 -17.36
N LEU A 211 30.33 -6.64 -16.48
CA LEU A 211 30.39 -5.61 -15.46
C LEU A 211 30.14 -6.24 -14.10
N THR A 212 30.96 -5.90 -13.10
CA THR A 212 30.72 -6.30 -11.71
C THR A 212 30.47 -5.06 -10.88
N GLN A 213 29.34 -5.02 -10.18
CA GLN A 213 29.00 -3.97 -9.25
C GLN A 213 29.12 -4.50 -7.83
N LYS A 214 30.01 -3.88 -7.05
CA LYS A 214 30.27 -4.21 -5.65
C LYS A 214 29.78 -3.05 -4.77
N THR A 215 28.89 -3.37 -3.84
CA THR A 215 28.34 -2.41 -2.89
C THR A 215 27.67 -3.17 -1.74
N LEU A 216 27.62 -2.55 -0.56
CA LEU A 216 26.75 -2.92 0.56
C LEU A 216 25.51 -2.02 0.65
N PHE A 217 25.22 -1.22 -0.38
CA PHE A 217 24.03 -0.38 -0.43
C PHE A 217 22.77 -1.20 -0.08
N PRO A 218 21.91 -0.71 0.84
CA PRO A 218 21.90 0.64 1.37
C PRO A 218 22.72 0.87 2.66
N ASP A 219 23.42 -0.15 3.17
CA ASP A 219 24.22 -0.03 4.41
C ASP A 219 25.49 0.81 4.25
N GLU A 220 25.89 1.08 3.02
CA GLU A 220 26.92 2.04 2.67
C GLU A 220 26.46 2.96 1.53
N GLU A 221 27.15 4.09 1.39
CA GLU A 221 26.85 5.11 0.38
C GLU A 221 27.70 4.96 -0.88
N ASN A 222 28.54 3.91 -0.95
CA ASN A 222 29.48 3.69 -2.03
C ASN A 222 29.05 2.51 -2.91
N SER A 223 29.31 2.63 -4.21
CA SER A 223 29.20 1.52 -5.17
C SER A 223 30.39 1.58 -6.12
N GLN A 224 30.98 0.43 -6.40
CA GLN A 224 32.09 0.32 -7.35
C GLN A 224 31.67 -0.54 -8.53
N ILE A 225 31.94 -0.03 -9.73
CA ILE A 225 31.73 -0.74 -10.98
C ILE A 225 33.09 -1.09 -11.58
N THR A 226 33.33 -2.37 -11.81
CA THR A 226 34.51 -2.88 -12.53
C THR A 226 34.08 -3.39 -13.89
N ILE A 227 34.77 -2.93 -14.94
CA ILE A 227 34.48 -3.28 -16.33
C ILE A 227 35.49 -4.32 -16.81
N ASN A 228 35.00 -5.43 -17.33
CA ASN A 228 35.80 -6.52 -17.87
C ASN A 228 35.51 -6.68 -19.37
N VAL A 229 36.55 -6.52 -20.17
CA VAL A 229 36.50 -6.62 -21.64
C VAL A 229 37.72 -7.37 -22.15
N LYS A 230 37.57 -8.14 -23.23
CA LYS A 230 38.71 -8.83 -23.87
C LYS A 230 39.56 -7.90 -24.75
N LYS A 231 38.94 -6.86 -25.29
CA LYS A 231 39.56 -5.83 -26.13
C LYS A 231 38.98 -4.47 -25.74
N PRO A 232 39.73 -3.36 -25.89
CA PRO A 232 39.20 -2.02 -25.65
C PRO A 232 37.89 -1.81 -26.41
N THR A 233 36.83 -1.44 -25.71
CA THR A 233 35.46 -1.39 -26.26
C THR A 233 34.81 -0.06 -25.94
N ARG A 234 34.30 0.63 -26.96
CA ARG A 234 33.56 1.88 -26.77
C ARG A 234 32.10 1.62 -26.41
N PHE A 235 31.65 2.20 -25.31
CA PHE A 235 30.23 2.31 -24.95
C PHE A 235 30.04 3.42 -23.92
N THR A 236 28.80 3.90 -23.81
CA THR A 236 28.42 4.92 -22.83
C THR A 236 27.89 4.26 -21.57
N LEU A 237 28.36 4.68 -20.40
CA LEU A 237 27.65 4.46 -19.14
C LEU A 237 26.69 5.63 -18.88
N LEU A 238 25.45 5.32 -18.56
CA LEU A 238 24.42 6.24 -18.09
C LEU A 238 24.13 5.89 -16.63
N LEU A 239 24.80 6.58 -15.71
CA LEU A 239 24.73 6.32 -14.27
C LEU A 239 23.63 7.17 -13.64
N ARG A 240 22.67 6.56 -12.96
CA ARG A 240 21.60 7.33 -12.31
C ARG A 240 22.19 8.28 -11.26
N HIS A 241 21.75 9.54 -11.30
CA HIS A 241 21.82 10.49 -10.18
C HIS A 241 20.45 10.45 -9.47
N PRO A 242 20.33 9.78 -8.30
CA PRO A 242 19.05 9.62 -7.64
C PRO A 242 18.42 10.93 -7.19
N ARG A 243 17.09 11.03 -7.14
CA ARG A 243 16.41 12.25 -6.65
C ARG A 243 16.82 12.69 -5.23
N TRP A 244 17.26 11.75 -4.40
CA TRP A 244 17.53 11.96 -2.97
C TRP A 244 18.98 12.38 -2.68
N VAL A 245 19.87 12.33 -3.69
CA VAL A 245 21.22 12.88 -3.58
C VAL A 245 21.18 14.30 -4.11
N SER A 246 21.76 15.26 -3.39
CA SER A 246 21.81 16.64 -3.87
C SER A 246 22.86 16.83 -4.97
N SER A 247 22.69 17.86 -5.81
CA SER A 247 23.61 18.15 -6.92
C SER A 247 25.08 18.28 -6.50
N SER A 248 25.34 18.78 -5.29
CA SER A 248 26.71 19.00 -4.76
C SER A 248 27.33 17.75 -4.14
N ASP A 249 26.52 16.77 -3.77
CA ASP A 249 26.96 15.64 -2.94
C ASP A 249 27.30 14.40 -3.78
N MET A 250 26.67 14.25 -4.95
CA MET A 250 26.92 13.12 -5.86
C MET A 250 28.38 13.13 -6.36
N LYS A 251 29.06 11.99 -6.25
CA LYS A 251 30.40 11.81 -6.83
C LYS A 251 30.46 10.55 -7.68
N VAL A 252 30.95 10.69 -8.91
CA VAL A 252 31.19 9.58 -9.83
C VAL A 252 32.58 9.74 -10.41
N THR A 253 33.55 8.95 -9.94
CA THR A 253 34.95 9.11 -10.31
C THR A 253 35.46 7.98 -11.16
N HIS A 254 36.21 8.32 -12.21
CA HIS A 254 36.94 7.39 -13.05
C HIS A 254 38.25 8.05 -13.50
N ASN A 255 39.40 7.40 -13.24
CA ASN A 255 40.74 7.91 -13.51
C ASN A 255 40.95 9.36 -12.99
N GLY A 256 40.57 9.60 -11.73
CA GLY A 256 40.73 10.90 -11.05
C GLY A 256 39.74 12.00 -11.46
N LYS A 257 38.95 11.81 -12.52
CA LYS A 257 37.92 12.78 -12.96
C LYS A 257 36.56 12.48 -12.33
N ASN A 258 35.92 13.48 -11.74
CA ASN A 258 34.52 13.42 -11.31
C ASN A 258 33.58 13.77 -12.48
N TYR A 259 32.71 12.83 -12.87
CA TYR A 259 31.73 12.97 -13.94
C TYR A 259 30.37 13.48 -13.44
N ALA A 260 30.14 13.55 -12.12
CA ALA A 260 28.89 14.07 -11.56
C ALA A 260 28.79 15.60 -11.60
N ILE A 261 29.88 16.31 -11.92
CA ILE A 261 29.89 17.78 -12.00
C ILE A 261 28.87 18.24 -13.05
N GLY A 262 27.93 19.10 -12.63
CA GLY A 262 26.87 19.63 -13.49
C GLY A 262 25.69 18.69 -13.70
N SER A 263 25.66 17.52 -13.06
CA SER A 263 24.48 16.65 -13.05
C SER A 263 23.43 17.12 -12.04
N SER A 264 22.17 16.77 -12.30
CA SER A 264 21.04 17.12 -11.42
C SER A 264 20.38 15.86 -10.83
N PRO A 265 19.71 15.97 -9.67
CA PRO A 265 18.92 14.88 -9.10
C PRO A 265 17.87 14.39 -10.10
N SER A 266 17.57 13.10 -10.05
CA SER A 266 16.67 12.41 -11.00
C SER A 266 17.11 12.59 -12.46
N SER A 267 18.40 12.32 -12.74
CA SER A 267 18.96 12.34 -14.10
C SER A 267 19.96 11.19 -14.34
N TYR A 268 20.58 11.15 -15.53
CA TYR A 268 21.65 10.21 -15.85
C TYR A 268 22.96 10.94 -16.17
N ILE A 269 24.01 10.59 -15.44
CA ILE A 269 25.38 11.03 -15.66
C ILE A 269 25.96 10.22 -16.83
N ARG A 270 26.39 10.92 -17.88
CA ARG A 270 26.94 10.31 -19.10
C ARG A 270 28.46 10.17 -19.04
N ILE A 271 28.96 8.93 -19.20
CA ILE A 271 30.38 8.63 -19.37
C ILE A 271 30.58 7.85 -20.67
N ASP A 272 30.92 8.54 -21.75
CA ASP A 272 31.26 7.94 -23.06
C ASP A 272 32.78 7.76 -23.16
N LYS A 273 33.22 6.49 -23.17
CA LYS A 273 34.64 6.11 -23.16
C LYS A 273 34.89 4.84 -23.97
N ILE A 274 36.17 4.66 -24.31
CA ILE A 274 36.74 3.37 -24.68
C ILE A 274 37.22 2.71 -23.39
N TRP A 275 36.51 1.69 -22.95
CA TRP A 275 36.80 0.99 -21.72
C TRP A 275 37.84 -0.10 -21.93
N LYS A 276 38.78 -0.21 -21.00
CA LYS A 276 39.81 -1.24 -20.90
C LYS A 276 39.47 -2.24 -19.82
N ASN A 277 40.09 -3.41 -19.89
CA ASN A 277 39.88 -4.45 -18.88
C ASN A 277 40.38 -3.96 -17.52
N GLY A 278 39.53 -4.07 -16.50
CA GLY A 278 39.85 -3.64 -15.14
C GLY A 278 39.58 -2.16 -14.89
N ASP A 279 39.02 -1.40 -15.85
CA ASP A 279 38.59 -0.03 -15.57
C ASP A 279 37.56 0.00 -14.43
N VAL A 280 37.73 0.97 -13.53
CA VAL A 280 36.88 1.15 -12.36
C VAL A 280 36.17 2.50 -12.40
N VAL A 281 34.88 2.49 -12.09
CA VAL A 281 34.07 3.67 -11.80
C VAL A 281 33.61 3.59 -10.34
N ASN A 282 34.01 4.56 -9.53
CA ASN A 282 33.55 4.66 -8.14
C ASN A 282 32.38 5.64 -8.06
N ILE A 283 31.36 5.27 -7.30
CA ILE A 283 30.12 6.02 -7.12
C ILE A 283 29.97 6.25 -5.62
N ASN A 284 29.70 7.49 -5.21
CA ASN A 284 29.34 7.84 -3.85
C ASN A 284 28.05 8.66 -3.91
N THR A 285 27.04 8.19 -3.16
CA THR A 285 25.68 8.74 -3.09
C THR A 285 25.37 9.08 -1.63
N PRO A 286 25.83 10.23 -1.10
CA PRO A 286 25.60 10.57 0.30
C PRO A 286 24.12 10.62 0.65
N MET A 287 23.75 9.95 1.75
CA MET A 287 22.35 9.83 2.17
C MET A 287 22.06 10.84 3.28
N LYS A 288 21.01 11.65 3.10
CA LYS A 288 20.46 12.54 4.12
C LYS A 288 19.18 11.95 4.70
N VAL A 289 18.85 12.35 5.92
CA VAL A 289 17.55 12.06 6.53
C VAL A 289 16.52 13.09 6.04
N SER A 290 15.33 12.63 5.69
CA SER A 290 14.23 13.48 5.23
C SER A 290 12.90 13.07 5.83
N ILE A 291 12.00 14.04 5.87
CA ILE A 291 10.60 13.86 6.26
C ILE A 291 9.76 13.86 4.98
N GLU A 292 8.90 12.84 4.81
CA GLU A 292 7.87 12.83 3.77
C GLU A 292 6.49 12.75 4.42
N GLU A 293 5.62 13.70 4.10
CA GLU A 293 4.23 13.72 4.57
C GLU A 293 3.39 12.64 3.85
N MET A 294 2.45 12.05 4.58
CA MET A 294 1.42 11.21 3.97
C MET A 294 0.59 12.07 3.00
N PRO A 295 0.29 11.57 1.78
CA PRO A 295 -0.47 12.33 0.80
C PRO A 295 -1.78 12.88 1.38
N ASN A 296 -1.96 14.21 1.31
CA ASN A 296 -3.14 14.93 1.83
C ASN A 296 -3.36 14.83 3.34
N VAL A 297 -2.37 14.36 4.11
CA VAL A 297 -2.44 14.17 5.57
C VAL A 297 -1.13 14.65 6.19
N PRO A 298 -0.89 15.97 6.25
CA PRO A 298 0.41 16.55 6.61
C PRO A 298 0.84 16.23 8.05
N ASN A 299 -0.11 15.90 8.93
CA ASN A 299 0.13 15.50 10.31
C ASN A 299 0.55 14.03 10.49
N TYR A 300 0.67 13.25 9.42
CA TYR A 300 1.33 11.94 9.45
C TYR A 300 2.58 12.00 8.58
N ILE A 301 3.73 11.76 9.19
CA ILE A 301 5.03 11.84 8.52
C ILE A 301 5.74 10.51 8.51
N SER A 302 6.50 10.25 7.47
CA SER A 302 7.48 9.17 7.41
C SER A 302 8.88 9.75 7.43
N ILE A 303 9.84 8.93 7.88
CA ILE A 303 11.24 9.32 7.96
C ILE A 303 12.03 8.42 7.02
N LEU A 304 12.79 9.00 6.11
CA LEU A 304 13.66 8.28 5.19
C LEU A 304 15.11 8.66 5.43
N ARG A 305 16.03 7.73 5.18
CA ARG A 305 17.44 8.03 4.96
C ARG A 305 17.78 7.64 3.53
N GLY A 306 18.17 8.59 2.69
CA GLY A 306 18.27 8.37 1.24
C GLY A 306 16.94 7.87 0.66
N PRO A 307 16.88 6.71 -0.03
CA PRO A 307 15.63 6.12 -0.49
C PRO A 307 15.00 5.13 0.51
N ILE A 308 15.62 4.91 1.67
CA ILE A 308 15.21 3.86 2.61
C ILE A 308 14.28 4.44 3.66
N LEU A 309 13.07 3.88 3.71
CA LEU A 309 12.09 4.17 4.75
C LEU A 309 12.55 3.57 6.07
N LEU A 310 12.67 4.43 7.09
CA LEU A 310 12.93 4.02 8.46
C LEU A 310 11.60 3.78 9.18
N GLY A 311 11.57 2.73 9.97
CA GLY A 311 10.48 2.47 10.92
C GLY A 311 11.06 2.09 12.28
N ALA A 312 10.18 1.83 13.24
CA ALA A 312 10.59 1.29 14.53
C ALA A 312 9.71 0.12 14.94
N LYS A 313 10.33 -0.90 15.54
CA LYS A 313 9.60 -1.96 16.25
C LYS A 313 8.97 -1.38 17.49
N THR A 314 7.70 -1.69 17.72
CA THR A 314 7.01 -1.38 18.98
C THR A 314 6.81 -2.66 19.78
N GLU A 315 5.59 -3.01 20.17
CA GLU A 315 5.35 -4.20 21.01
C GLU A 315 5.03 -5.44 20.17
N LYS A 316 5.48 -6.62 20.63
CA LYS A 316 5.12 -7.92 20.04
C LYS A 316 3.75 -8.46 20.49
N GLY A 317 3.02 -7.73 21.34
CA GLY A 317 1.79 -8.22 21.96
C GLY A 317 0.65 -8.50 20.98
N ASN A 318 -0.02 -9.64 21.17
CA ASN A 318 -1.29 -10.02 20.54
C ASN A 318 -1.32 -9.98 19.00
N MET A 319 -0.23 -10.39 18.33
CA MET A 319 -0.19 -10.57 16.87
C MET A 319 -0.86 -11.90 16.46
N LYS A 320 -2.19 -11.96 16.57
CA LYS A 320 -2.98 -13.15 16.18
C LYS A 320 -2.79 -13.45 14.69
N ARG A 321 -2.73 -14.74 14.33
CA ARG A 321 -2.64 -15.20 12.92
C ARG A 321 -1.49 -14.54 12.16
N PHE A 322 -0.35 -14.37 12.82
CA PHE A 322 0.86 -13.79 12.24
C PHE A 322 1.34 -14.54 11.00
N ILE A 323 1.28 -15.88 11.05
CA ILE A 323 1.34 -16.75 9.88
C ILE A 323 -0.09 -17.19 9.58
N ALA A 324 -0.52 -17.01 8.33
CA ALA A 324 -1.86 -17.35 7.93
C ALA A 324 -2.07 -18.85 7.73
N ASN A 325 -3.30 -19.27 7.99
CA ASN A 325 -3.84 -20.57 7.58
C ASN A 325 -4.69 -20.41 6.30
N ASP A 326 -5.45 -21.46 5.97
CA ASP A 326 -6.38 -21.51 4.84
C ASP A 326 -7.72 -20.81 5.10
N SER A 327 -7.87 -20.15 6.25
CA SER A 327 -9.10 -19.44 6.57
C SER A 327 -9.31 -18.27 5.62
N ARG A 328 -10.58 -18.03 5.35
CA ARG A 328 -11.02 -16.84 4.66
C ARG A 328 -10.65 -15.59 5.46
N MET A 329 -10.21 -14.54 4.74
CA MET A 329 -9.59 -13.34 5.32
C MET A 329 -8.32 -13.63 6.14
N GLY A 330 -7.69 -14.79 5.97
CA GLY A 330 -6.44 -15.15 6.65
C GLY A 330 -5.26 -14.22 6.34
N HIS A 331 -5.37 -13.40 5.30
CA HIS A 331 -4.38 -12.40 4.90
C HIS A 331 -4.44 -11.08 5.69
N VAL A 332 -5.50 -10.87 6.49
CA VAL A 332 -5.70 -9.65 7.27
C VAL A 332 -5.20 -9.83 8.71
N ALA A 333 -4.48 -8.82 9.21
CA ALA A 333 -3.98 -8.76 10.58
C ALA A 333 -5.12 -8.47 11.60
N TYR A 334 -5.91 -9.48 11.96
CA TYR A 334 -7.06 -9.33 12.88
C TYR A 334 -6.71 -9.18 14.37
N GLY A 335 -5.43 -9.13 14.73
CA GLY A 335 -5.01 -8.84 16.09
C GLY A 335 -5.53 -7.48 16.56
N PRO A 336 -5.63 -7.27 17.89
CA PRO A 336 -6.21 -6.05 18.43
C PRO A 336 -5.53 -4.80 17.88
N LEU A 337 -6.33 -3.79 17.58
CA LEU A 337 -5.81 -2.46 17.25
C LEU A 337 -5.29 -1.79 18.53
N VAL A 338 -4.12 -1.17 18.43
CA VAL A 338 -3.59 -0.27 19.46
C VAL A 338 -4.24 1.10 19.25
N PRO A 339 -4.76 1.76 20.30
CA PRO A 339 -5.26 3.12 20.18
C PRO A 339 -4.19 4.05 19.65
N SER A 340 -4.55 4.95 18.73
CA SER A 340 -3.64 5.90 18.12
C SER A 340 -3.04 6.81 19.19
N PHE A 341 -3.80 7.24 20.20
CA PHE A 341 -3.31 8.01 21.36
C PHE A 341 -2.34 7.25 22.28
N GLU A 342 -2.18 5.94 22.10
CA GLU A 342 -1.15 5.13 22.77
C GLU A 342 0.03 4.79 21.84
N ALA A 343 -0.04 5.14 20.55
CA ALA A 343 1.07 5.00 19.61
C ALA A 343 2.11 6.13 19.82
N PRO A 344 3.38 5.92 19.43
CA PRO A 344 4.40 6.96 19.56
C PRO A 344 4.08 8.18 18.68
N PHE A 345 4.25 9.37 19.25
CA PHE A 345 4.01 10.66 18.62
C PHE A 345 5.28 11.46 18.50
N ILE A 346 5.33 12.32 17.49
CA ILE A 346 6.41 13.30 17.31
C ILE A 346 5.84 14.70 17.52
N ILE A 347 6.13 15.29 18.67
CA ILE A 347 5.67 16.62 19.05
C ILE A 347 6.77 17.65 18.74
N GLY A 348 6.41 18.67 17.97
CA GLY A 348 7.31 19.76 17.56
C GLY A 348 6.94 20.33 16.20
N ASN A 349 7.53 21.48 15.85
CA ASN A 349 7.43 21.97 14.47
C ASN A 349 8.39 21.21 13.54
N ARG A 350 8.22 21.37 12.21
CA ARG A 350 8.98 20.58 11.21
C ARG A 350 10.49 20.82 11.29
N ASP A 351 10.92 22.05 11.57
CA ASP A 351 12.34 22.40 11.66
C ASP A 351 13.00 21.76 12.89
N GLU A 352 12.36 21.86 14.06
CA GLU A 352 12.81 21.18 15.29
C GLU A 352 12.89 19.66 15.12
N ILE A 353 11.91 19.07 14.44
CA ILE A 353 11.90 17.63 14.16
C ILE A 353 13.08 17.30 13.23
N GLN A 354 13.27 18.06 12.15
CA GLN A 354 14.36 17.85 11.21
C GLN A 354 15.73 18.00 11.88
N ASP A 355 15.90 18.95 12.79
CA ASP A 355 17.14 19.13 13.56
C ASP A 355 17.43 17.92 14.45
N LYS A 356 16.42 17.36 15.13
CA LYS A 356 16.58 16.11 15.90
C LYS A 356 16.97 14.94 14.99
N LEU A 357 16.35 14.82 13.81
CA LEU A 357 16.68 13.78 12.83
C LEU A 357 18.11 13.93 12.30
N ASN A 358 18.57 15.15 12.02
CA ASN A 358 19.93 15.43 11.58
C ASN A 358 20.98 15.02 12.64
N ASN A 359 20.58 14.99 13.93
CA ASN A 359 21.41 14.60 15.06
C ASN A 359 21.15 13.15 15.55
N MET A 360 20.53 12.30 14.71
CA MET A 360 20.32 10.88 15.03
C MET A 360 21.66 10.16 15.31
N GLN A 361 21.66 9.26 16.29
CA GLN A 361 22.86 8.59 16.77
C GLN A 361 22.92 7.15 16.21
N PRO A 362 23.95 6.80 15.42
CA PRO A 362 24.06 5.45 14.85
C PRO A 362 24.32 4.41 15.93
N ILE A 363 23.76 3.21 15.75
CA ILE A 363 23.95 2.09 16.66
C ILE A 363 25.11 1.22 16.17
N ALA A 364 26.13 1.05 17.02
CA ALA A 364 27.29 0.23 16.71
C ALA A 364 26.89 -1.22 16.36
N GLY A 365 27.46 -1.75 15.27
CA GLY A 365 27.17 -3.10 14.78
C GLY A 365 25.80 -3.28 14.11
N LYS A 366 24.98 -2.22 14.00
CA LYS A 366 23.68 -2.26 13.31
C LYS A 366 23.61 -1.19 12.21
N PRO A 367 24.00 -1.54 10.97
CA PRO A 367 23.94 -0.60 9.85
C PRO A 367 22.55 0.01 9.66
N LEU A 368 22.51 1.30 9.29
CA LEU A 368 21.30 2.11 9.12
C LEU A 368 20.32 2.10 10.31
N SER A 369 20.80 1.81 11.53
CA SER A 369 19.97 1.82 12.73
C SER A 369 20.36 2.96 13.66
N TYR A 370 19.38 3.68 14.20
CA TYR A 370 19.61 4.91 14.95
C TYR A 370 18.75 5.00 16.21
N THR A 371 19.27 5.64 17.25
CA THR A 371 18.47 6.25 18.32
C THR A 371 18.33 7.75 18.05
N ILE A 372 17.20 8.34 18.43
CA ILE A 372 16.94 9.77 18.19
C ILE A 372 16.41 10.40 19.50
N PRO A 373 17.30 10.80 20.41
CA PRO A 373 16.92 11.31 21.72
C PRO A 373 15.96 12.51 21.63
N GLY A 374 14.88 12.47 22.40
CA GLY A 374 13.90 13.56 22.48
C GLY A 374 12.99 13.71 21.26
N LEU A 375 13.07 12.83 20.26
CA LEU A 375 12.14 12.82 19.13
C LEU A 375 10.75 12.31 19.55
N VAL A 376 10.72 11.18 20.27
CA VAL A 376 9.52 10.60 20.87
C VAL A 376 9.65 10.75 22.38
N GLN A 377 8.77 11.54 22.99
CA GLN A 377 8.89 11.91 24.41
C GLN A 377 8.15 10.96 25.36
N GLN A 378 7.30 10.09 24.82
CA GLN A 378 6.56 9.14 25.64
C GLN A 378 7.52 8.11 26.25
N GLU A 379 7.49 7.98 27.57
CA GLU A 379 8.40 7.11 28.35
C GLU A 379 8.46 5.68 27.82
N LYS A 380 7.31 5.13 27.41
CA LYS A 380 7.18 3.80 26.79
C LYS A 380 8.03 3.60 25.53
N TYR A 381 8.34 4.69 24.81
CA TYR A 381 8.94 4.69 23.48
C TYR A 381 10.24 5.49 23.39
N LYS A 382 10.82 5.91 24.52
CA LYS A 382 12.05 6.71 24.55
C LYS A 382 13.26 6.00 23.94
N ASP A 383 13.26 4.66 23.98
CA ASP A 383 14.36 3.80 23.51
C ASP A 383 14.07 3.18 22.12
N LEU A 384 13.17 3.77 21.34
CA LEU A 384 12.87 3.28 19.99
C LEU A 384 14.12 3.33 19.10
N ILE A 385 14.33 2.22 18.39
CA ILE A 385 15.35 2.11 17.35
C ILE A 385 14.68 2.34 15.99
N PHE A 386 15.19 3.35 15.27
CA PHE A 386 14.81 3.63 13.89
C PHE A 386 15.70 2.81 12.97
N GLU A 387 15.13 1.84 12.27
CA GLU A 387 15.85 0.90 11.40
C GLU A 387 15.12 0.76 10.04
N PRO A 388 15.78 0.26 8.97
CA PRO A 388 15.13 0.08 7.68
C PRO A 388 13.88 -0.79 7.77
N PHE A 389 12.76 -0.32 7.24
CA PHE A 389 11.47 -1.01 7.38
C PHE A 389 11.52 -2.44 6.82
N PHE A 390 12.29 -2.68 5.76
CA PHE A 390 12.47 -4.02 5.18
C PHE A 390 13.21 -5.01 6.10
N ARG A 391 13.73 -4.58 7.25
CA ARG A 391 14.31 -5.44 8.31
C ARG A 391 13.37 -5.65 9.48
N ILE A 392 12.24 -4.95 9.53
CA ILE A 392 11.29 -5.02 10.64
C ILE A 392 10.31 -6.16 10.40
N HIS A 393 10.60 -7.33 10.94
CA HIS A 393 9.71 -8.50 10.96
C HIS A 393 9.35 -8.87 12.41
N ASP A 394 8.42 -9.80 12.60
CA ASP A 394 8.01 -10.36 13.91
C ASP A 394 7.67 -9.32 14.98
N SER A 395 7.03 -8.21 14.58
CA SER A 395 6.72 -7.11 15.47
C SER A 395 5.56 -6.27 14.93
N ARG A 396 4.86 -5.59 15.85
CA ARG A 396 4.18 -4.35 15.47
C ARG A 396 5.22 -3.27 15.18
N TYR A 397 4.85 -2.32 14.34
CA TYR A 397 5.78 -1.31 13.89
C TYR A 397 5.09 0.04 13.65
N VAL A 398 5.93 1.05 13.45
CA VAL A 398 5.51 2.39 13.00
C VAL A 398 6.40 2.78 11.83
N ILE A 399 5.77 3.22 10.73
CA ILE A 399 6.43 3.79 9.53
C ILE A 399 5.87 5.17 9.17
N TYR A 400 4.66 5.47 9.63
CA TYR A 400 4.09 6.80 9.65
C TYR A 400 3.84 7.21 11.09
N TRP A 401 4.40 8.34 11.46
CA TRP A 401 4.37 8.92 12.79
C TRP A 401 3.35 10.04 12.78
N GLN A 402 2.38 9.98 13.68
CA GLN A 402 1.52 11.14 13.86
C GLN A 402 2.35 12.25 14.51
N SER A 403 2.40 13.40 13.85
CA SER A 403 3.24 14.53 14.18
C SER A 403 2.44 15.81 14.19
N MET A 404 2.63 16.58 15.26
CA MET A 404 1.81 17.76 15.54
C MET A 404 2.56 18.71 16.48
N SER A 405 2.13 19.96 16.50
CA SER A 405 2.54 20.91 17.53
C SER A 405 1.95 20.52 18.90
N GLN A 406 2.53 21.08 19.97
CA GLN A 406 2.03 20.88 21.33
C GLN A 406 0.54 21.27 21.48
N LYS A 407 0.13 22.38 20.85
CA LYS A 407 -1.25 22.87 20.89
C LYS A 407 -2.23 21.91 20.18
N GLU A 408 -1.84 21.36 19.04
CA GLU A 408 -2.65 20.38 18.30
C GLU A 408 -2.79 19.07 19.08
N PHE A 409 -1.77 18.67 19.83
CA PHE A 409 -1.80 17.48 20.69
C PHE A 409 -2.83 17.58 21.80
N GLU A 410 -2.89 18.72 22.48
CA GLU A 410 -3.89 18.98 23.53
C GLU A 410 -5.32 18.90 22.96
N TYR A 411 -5.55 19.50 21.79
CA TYR A 411 -6.84 19.43 21.09
C TYR A 411 -7.19 17.99 20.65
N TYR A 412 -6.20 17.26 20.11
CA TYR A 412 -6.37 15.89 19.64
C TYR A 412 -6.83 14.97 20.78
N GLN A 413 -6.17 15.04 21.93
CA GLN A 413 -6.54 14.24 23.10
C GLN A 413 -7.97 14.54 23.59
N ALA A 414 -8.37 15.81 23.61
CA ALA A 414 -9.69 16.20 24.10
C ALA A 414 -10.83 15.81 23.14
N SER A 415 -10.61 15.91 21.83
CA SER A 415 -11.69 15.81 20.83
C SER A 415 -11.83 14.44 20.17
N LYS A 416 -10.75 13.66 20.06
CA LYS A 416 -10.72 12.42 19.25
C LYS A 416 -10.61 11.13 20.04
N LYS A 417 -10.27 11.23 21.33
CA LYS A 417 -10.09 10.06 22.19
C LYS A 417 -11.36 9.22 22.34
N GLU A 418 -12.52 9.85 22.58
CA GLU A 418 -13.78 9.12 22.75
C GLU A 418 -14.22 8.44 21.44
N GLU A 419 -14.14 9.15 20.31
CA GLU A 419 -14.48 8.60 18.99
C GLU A 419 -13.61 7.39 18.66
N GLU A 420 -12.30 7.46 18.88
CA GLU A 420 -11.41 6.32 18.66
C GLU A 420 -11.72 5.17 19.61
N MET A 421 -11.96 5.43 20.89
CA MET A 421 -12.29 4.39 21.86
C MET A 421 -13.56 3.63 21.49
N GLN A 422 -14.59 4.33 21.00
CA GLN A 422 -15.80 3.70 20.49
C GLN A 422 -15.52 2.82 19.26
N LYS A 423 -14.71 3.30 18.30
CA LYS A 423 -14.29 2.50 17.13
C LYS A 423 -13.57 1.21 17.57
N LEU A 424 -12.65 1.31 18.52
CA LEU A 424 -11.89 0.17 19.04
C LEU A 424 -12.75 -0.83 19.82
N GLN A 425 -13.74 -0.34 20.58
CA GLN A 425 -14.69 -1.22 21.27
C GLN A 425 -15.51 -2.05 20.28
N ILE A 426 -16.02 -1.43 19.21
CA ILE A 426 -16.73 -2.15 18.14
C ILE A 426 -15.82 -3.17 17.48
N ASP A 427 -14.58 -2.78 17.16
CA ASP A 427 -13.60 -3.67 16.54
C ASP A 427 -13.29 -4.90 17.41
N ARG A 428 -13.04 -4.72 18.71
CA ARG A 428 -12.76 -5.81 19.66
C ARG A 428 -13.89 -6.83 19.77
N ARG A 429 -15.14 -6.40 19.58
CA ARG A 429 -16.32 -7.26 19.62
C ARG A 429 -16.60 -7.94 18.29
N THR A 430 -16.01 -7.44 17.19
CA THR A 430 -16.34 -7.90 15.84
C THR A 430 -15.82 -9.32 15.62
N ILE A 431 -16.74 -10.23 15.31
CA ILE A 431 -16.44 -11.62 14.90
C ILE A 431 -16.31 -11.71 13.38
N ASP A 432 -17.23 -11.06 12.67
CA ASP A 432 -17.26 -11.05 11.20
C ASP A 432 -17.87 -9.74 10.70
N PHE A 433 -17.47 -9.31 9.51
CA PHE A 433 -17.79 -7.97 9.00
C PHE A 433 -17.85 -7.89 7.48
N VAL A 434 -18.88 -7.22 6.97
CA VAL A 434 -19.04 -6.91 5.54
C VAL A 434 -19.21 -5.41 5.35
N ILE A 435 -18.42 -4.82 4.46
CA ILE A 435 -18.70 -3.50 3.88
C ILE A 435 -19.61 -3.71 2.69
N ALA A 436 -20.81 -3.14 2.74
CA ALA A 436 -21.80 -3.30 1.69
C ALA A 436 -21.44 -2.44 0.47
N GLY A 437 -21.55 -3.02 -0.72
CA GLY A 437 -21.22 -2.35 -1.98
C GLY A 437 -19.75 -2.40 -2.41
N GLU A 438 -18.86 -2.99 -1.61
CA GLU A 438 -17.48 -3.30 -2.02
C GLU A 438 -17.38 -4.75 -2.57
N GLN A 439 -16.78 -4.93 -3.74
CA GLN A 439 -16.83 -6.21 -4.47
C GLN A 439 -16.20 -7.37 -3.68
N GLN A 440 -15.00 -7.17 -3.13
CA GLN A 440 -14.26 -8.23 -2.46
C GLN A 440 -14.94 -8.65 -1.14
N PRO A 441 -15.29 -7.73 -0.22
CA PRO A 441 -16.06 -8.08 0.98
C PRO A 441 -17.37 -8.80 0.67
N GLU A 442 -18.15 -8.35 -0.33
CA GLU A 442 -19.42 -9.00 -0.65
C GLU A 442 -19.24 -10.39 -1.27
N ALA A 443 -18.30 -10.54 -2.22
CA ALA A 443 -18.01 -11.83 -2.85
C ALA A 443 -17.51 -12.84 -1.83
N ASP A 444 -16.61 -12.41 -0.95
CA ASP A 444 -16.13 -13.19 0.17
C ASP A 444 -17.34 -13.73 0.95
N HIS A 445 -18.31 -12.88 1.31
CA HIS A 445 -19.48 -13.29 2.10
C HIS A 445 -20.60 -13.98 1.31
N LEU A 446 -20.27 -14.62 0.18
CA LEU A 446 -21.18 -15.40 -0.68
C LEU A 446 -22.49 -14.65 -0.97
N MET A 447 -22.34 -13.36 -1.26
CA MET A 447 -23.47 -12.47 -1.41
C MET A 447 -24.45 -12.99 -2.48
N LYS A 448 -25.75 -12.93 -2.16
CA LYS A 448 -26.83 -13.07 -3.14
C LYS A 448 -27.74 -11.84 -3.10
N ASN A 449 -28.35 -11.48 -4.21
CA ASN A 449 -29.29 -10.37 -4.26
C ASN A 449 -30.32 -10.50 -5.38
N GLU A 450 -31.40 -9.75 -5.25
CA GLU A 450 -32.43 -9.53 -6.25
C GLU A 450 -32.84 -8.05 -6.22
N LYS A 451 -32.91 -7.41 -7.40
CA LYS A 451 -33.29 -5.99 -7.56
C LYS A 451 -32.53 -5.07 -6.59
N SER A 452 -31.24 -5.34 -6.44
CA SER A 452 -30.34 -4.59 -5.58
C SER A 452 -29.44 -3.66 -6.41
N ARG A 453 -29.07 -2.53 -5.81
CA ARG A 453 -28.07 -1.61 -6.36
C ARG A 453 -27.12 -1.16 -5.26
N THR A 454 -25.99 -0.65 -5.68
CA THR A 454 -24.97 -0.08 -4.80
C THR A 454 -24.67 1.35 -5.19
N GLY A 455 -23.99 2.06 -4.29
CA GLY A 455 -23.44 3.38 -4.55
C GLY A 455 -22.48 3.80 -3.46
N ASN A 456 -22.12 5.07 -3.47
CA ASN A 456 -21.33 5.69 -2.41
C ASN A 456 -22.12 6.91 -1.88
N LEU A 457 -22.06 7.17 -0.58
CA LEU A 457 -22.69 8.32 0.08
C LEU A 457 -21.82 8.73 1.26
N GLU A 458 -21.47 10.01 1.36
CA GLU A 458 -20.55 10.52 2.41
C GLU A 458 -19.30 9.64 2.56
N LYS A 459 -18.72 9.21 1.43
CA LYS A 459 -17.52 8.37 1.31
C LYS A 459 -17.69 6.89 1.69
N GLU A 460 -18.84 6.46 2.19
CA GLU A 460 -19.10 5.05 2.49
C GLU A 460 -19.84 4.38 1.32
N ALA A 461 -19.33 3.22 0.89
CA ALA A 461 -20.07 2.33 0.01
C ALA A 461 -21.34 1.84 0.70
N TRP A 462 -22.42 1.69 -0.06
CA TRP A 462 -23.69 1.19 0.45
C TRP A 462 -24.40 0.30 -0.54
N ARG A 463 -25.33 -0.50 -0.02
CA ARG A 463 -26.25 -1.32 -0.78
C ARG A 463 -27.70 -1.11 -0.34
N GLU A 464 -28.61 -1.22 -1.30
CA GLU A 464 -30.04 -1.28 -1.05
C GLU A 464 -30.76 -2.21 -2.06
N ALA A 465 -31.99 -2.61 -1.77
CA ALA A 465 -32.82 -3.37 -2.70
C ALA A 465 -34.29 -2.92 -2.63
N LYS A 466 -34.90 -2.62 -3.79
CA LYS A 466 -36.31 -2.20 -3.89
C LYS A 466 -37.14 -3.35 -4.46
N ASN A 467 -38.20 -3.74 -3.76
CA ASN A 467 -39.02 -4.92 -4.11
C ASN A 467 -38.17 -6.19 -4.33
N GLY A 468 -37.13 -6.36 -3.52
CA GLY A 468 -36.12 -7.41 -3.63
C GLY A 468 -35.35 -7.58 -2.33
N PHE A 469 -34.14 -8.15 -2.41
CA PHE A 469 -33.33 -8.43 -1.24
C PHE A 469 -31.83 -8.42 -1.54
N PHE A 470 -31.03 -8.40 -0.49
CA PHE A 470 -29.63 -8.79 -0.53
C PHE A 470 -29.28 -9.54 0.76
N GLN A 471 -28.32 -10.45 0.68
CA GLN A 471 -27.92 -11.28 1.82
C GLN A 471 -26.43 -11.58 1.82
N TYR A 472 -25.90 -11.84 3.02
CA TYR A 472 -24.52 -12.19 3.29
C TYR A 472 -24.46 -13.44 4.18
N LYS A 473 -23.50 -14.32 3.92
CA LYS A 473 -23.16 -15.44 4.80
C LYS A 473 -22.06 -15.02 5.76
N LEU A 474 -22.40 -14.88 7.05
CA LEU A 474 -21.51 -14.45 8.11
C LEU A 474 -21.05 -15.65 8.96
N HIS A 475 -19.79 -15.65 9.36
CA HIS A 475 -19.19 -16.65 10.23
C HIS A 475 -19.42 -16.27 11.70
N THR A 476 -19.96 -17.19 12.50
CA THR A 476 -20.23 -16.96 13.93
C THR A 476 -19.05 -17.33 14.82
N ALA A 477 -18.05 -18.05 14.27
CA ALA A 477 -16.99 -18.71 15.02
C ALA A 477 -17.53 -19.62 16.14
N GLY A 478 -18.74 -20.17 15.98
CA GLY A 478 -19.42 -21.01 16.96
C GLY A 478 -20.01 -20.28 18.18
N ASN A 479 -20.01 -18.95 18.19
CA ASN A 479 -20.59 -18.17 19.29
C ASN A 479 -22.12 -18.15 19.22
N GLU A 480 -22.75 -18.31 20.39
CA GLU A 480 -24.22 -18.34 20.55
C GLU A 480 -24.78 -17.08 21.25
N ALA A 481 -23.91 -16.13 21.59
CA ALA A 481 -24.23 -14.84 22.20
C ALA A 481 -23.68 -13.71 21.31
N LEU A 482 -24.43 -13.42 20.24
CA LEU A 482 -24.05 -12.42 19.24
C LEU A 482 -25.16 -11.41 19.01
N SER A 483 -24.76 -10.19 18.69
CA SER A 483 -25.63 -9.16 18.13
C SER A 483 -25.26 -8.87 16.68
N LEU A 484 -26.27 -8.51 15.89
CA LEU A 484 -26.11 -7.97 14.55
C LEU A 484 -26.04 -6.45 14.65
N MET A 485 -24.89 -5.85 14.33
CA MET A 485 -24.78 -4.41 14.16
C MET A 485 -24.89 -4.05 12.67
N VAL A 486 -25.84 -3.17 12.35
CA VAL A 486 -26.04 -2.67 10.98
C VAL A 486 -25.78 -1.16 10.96
N ARG A 487 -24.99 -0.72 9.99
CA ARG A 487 -24.69 0.69 9.76
C ARG A 487 -25.59 1.25 8.66
N TYR A 488 -26.42 2.22 9.01
CA TYR A 488 -27.38 2.86 8.10
C TYR A 488 -27.06 4.32 7.86
N TRP A 489 -27.53 4.86 6.73
CA TRP A 489 -27.60 6.31 6.56
C TRP A 489 -28.69 6.90 7.46
N GLY A 490 -28.35 7.91 8.26
CA GLY A 490 -29.25 8.47 9.29
C GLY A 490 -30.36 9.39 8.78
N ARG A 491 -30.28 9.84 7.53
CA ARG A 491 -31.23 10.78 6.91
C ARG A 491 -31.96 10.15 5.73
N GLU A 492 -32.68 9.07 6.03
CA GLU A 492 -33.48 8.35 5.04
C GLU A 492 -34.90 8.90 4.92
N THR A 493 -35.45 8.86 3.70
CA THR A 493 -36.81 9.30 3.38
C THR A 493 -37.52 8.27 2.48
N GLY A 494 -38.83 8.41 2.32
CA GLY A 494 -39.66 7.50 1.51
C GLY A 494 -40.00 6.18 2.21
N ASN A 495 -40.35 5.16 1.42
CA ASN A 495 -40.78 3.85 1.91
C ASN A 495 -39.57 2.94 2.20
N ARG A 496 -39.17 2.88 3.47
CA ARG A 496 -37.95 2.19 3.95
C ARG A 496 -38.25 1.09 4.96
N THR A 497 -39.38 0.40 4.82
CA THR A 497 -39.74 -0.74 5.68
C THR A 497 -39.24 -2.05 5.09
N PHE A 498 -38.50 -2.83 5.87
CA PHE A 498 -37.93 -4.11 5.44
C PHE A 498 -37.77 -5.06 6.62
N ASP A 499 -37.70 -6.36 6.33
CA ASP A 499 -37.35 -7.37 7.32
C ASP A 499 -35.85 -7.66 7.29
N ILE A 500 -35.28 -7.87 8.47
CA ILE A 500 -33.97 -8.49 8.64
C ILE A 500 -34.22 -9.94 9.04
N LEU A 501 -33.68 -10.88 8.28
CA LEU A 501 -33.85 -12.31 8.49
C LEU A 501 -32.51 -12.98 8.80
N ILE A 502 -32.52 -13.97 9.69
CA ILE A 502 -31.41 -14.90 9.96
C ILE A 502 -31.84 -16.29 9.50
N ASP A 503 -31.16 -16.81 8.47
CA ASP A 503 -31.50 -18.08 7.81
C ASP A 503 -32.99 -18.20 7.43
N GLY A 504 -33.53 -17.11 6.88
CA GLY A 504 -34.93 -17.00 6.46
C GLY A 504 -35.94 -16.78 7.59
N LYS A 505 -35.53 -16.88 8.87
CA LYS A 505 -36.37 -16.55 10.02
C LYS A 505 -36.28 -15.06 10.33
N LYS A 506 -37.40 -14.40 10.57
CA LYS A 506 -37.44 -12.97 10.85
C LYS A 506 -36.83 -12.66 12.21
N LEU A 507 -35.79 -11.82 12.22
CA LEU A 507 -35.22 -11.22 13.43
C LEU A 507 -36.04 -9.99 13.84
N VAL A 508 -36.21 -9.04 12.91
CA VAL A 508 -36.92 -7.79 13.17
C VAL A 508 -37.47 -7.20 11.86
N THR A 509 -38.57 -6.45 11.96
CA THR A 509 -39.00 -5.54 10.90
C THR A 509 -38.50 -4.14 11.25
N GLU A 510 -37.72 -3.53 10.36
CA GLU A 510 -37.12 -2.22 10.57
C GLU A 510 -37.78 -1.18 9.65
N ASN A 511 -37.91 0.06 10.15
CA ASN A 511 -38.29 1.21 9.34
C ASN A 511 -37.34 2.37 9.64
N ILE A 512 -36.43 2.64 8.71
CA ILE A 512 -35.40 3.67 8.87
C ILE A 512 -35.83 5.05 8.34
N ALA A 513 -37.01 5.16 7.72
CA ALA A 513 -37.48 6.43 7.17
C ALA A 513 -37.68 7.46 8.29
N LYS A 514 -36.97 8.60 8.21
CA LYS A 514 -37.00 9.70 9.19
C LYS A 514 -36.72 9.27 10.64
N LYS A 515 -36.18 8.07 10.88
CA LYS A 515 -36.02 7.48 12.23
C LYS A 515 -35.04 8.28 13.10
N TRP A 516 -33.88 8.64 12.54
CA TRP A 516 -32.84 9.40 13.27
C TRP A 516 -32.75 10.85 12.83
N ASN A 517 -33.13 11.14 11.58
CA ASN A 517 -33.03 12.46 10.97
C ASN A 517 -31.64 13.11 11.13
N LYS A 518 -30.58 12.31 11.03
CA LYS A 518 -29.19 12.71 11.24
C LYS A 518 -28.43 12.64 9.93
N ASN A 519 -27.74 13.71 9.54
CA ASN A 519 -26.90 13.74 8.34
C ASN A 519 -25.55 13.04 8.57
N ALA A 520 -25.60 11.81 9.07
CA ALA A 520 -24.45 10.96 9.35
C ALA A 520 -24.90 9.49 9.35
N PHE A 521 -23.94 8.58 9.21
CA PHE A 521 -24.20 7.17 9.43
C PHE A 521 -24.45 6.88 10.92
N VAL A 522 -25.30 5.89 11.17
CA VAL A 522 -25.69 5.44 12.50
C VAL A 522 -25.56 3.94 12.59
N ASN A 523 -25.02 3.47 13.72
CA ASN A 523 -24.91 2.05 14.02
C ASN A 523 -26.12 1.64 14.87
N VAL A 524 -26.79 0.56 14.50
CA VAL A 524 -27.91 -0.01 15.23
C VAL A 524 -27.58 -1.46 15.55
N GLU A 525 -27.72 -1.83 16.80
CA GLU A 525 -27.43 -3.18 17.29
C GLU A 525 -28.75 -3.94 17.53
N TYR A 526 -28.85 -5.14 16.98
CA TYR A 526 -29.98 -6.05 17.12
C TYR A 526 -29.50 -7.34 17.81
N PRO A 527 -29.93 -7.61 19.05
CA PRO A 527 -29.64 -8.87 19.72
C PRO A 527 -30.14 -10.05 18.89
N ILE A 528 -29.29 -11.04 18.62
CA ILE A 528 -29.72 -12.25 17.90
C ILE A 528 -30.10 -13.30 18.95
N PRO A 529 -31.35 -13.81 18.93
CA PRO A 529 -31.75 -14.86 19.86
C PRO A 529 -30.86 -16.10 19.72
N THR A 530 -30.46 -16.69 20.85
CA THR A 530 -29.56 -17.85 20.90
C THR A 530 -30.05 -19.02 20.04
N GLU A 531 -31.36 -19.25 19.94
CA GLU A 531 -31.94 -20.29 19.09
C GLU A 531 -31.69 -20.10 17.59
N MET A 532 -31.40 -18.87 17.16
CA MET A 532 -31.02 -18.57 15.78
C MET A 532 -29.54 -18.86 15.50
N LEU A 533 -28.71 -18.99 16.55
CA LEU A 533 -27.25 -19.20 16.48
C LEU A 533 -26.81 -20.62 16.87
N LYS A 534 -27.62 -21.33 17.65
CA LYS A 534 -27.27 -22.61 18.27
C LYS A 534 -26.69 -23.61 17.28
N ASN A 535 -25.51 -24.15 17.58
CA ASN A 535 -24.76 -25.11 16.75
C ASN A 535 -24.45 -24.65 15.31
N LYS A 536 -24.44 -23.35 15.03
CA LYS A 536 -24.14 -22.83 13.69
C LYS A 536 -22.75 -22.22 13.66
N GLN A 537 -21.96 -22.61 12.67
CA GLN A 537 -20.70 -21.96 12.31
C GLN A 537 -20.90 -20.75 11.38
N TYR A 538 -22.03 -20.74 10.65
CA TYR A 538 -22.39 -19.65 9.75
C TYR A 538 -23.88 -19.37 9.82
N ILE A 539 -24.25 -18.12 9.59
CA ILE A 539 -25.64 -17.68 9.42
C ILE A 539 -25.76 -16.84 8.15
N THR A 540 -26.95 -16.85 7.55
CA THR A 540 -27.29 -15.98 6.42
C THR A 540 -28.12 -14.81 6.90
N VAL A 541 -27.57 -13.59 6.83
CA VAL A 541 -28.29 -12.36 7.13
C VAL A 541 -28.90 -11.81 5.85
N THR A 542 -30.22 -11.67 5.81
CA THR A 542 -30.96 -11.17 4.64
C THR A 542 -31.69 -9.87 4.97
N PHE A 543 -31.55 -8.88 4.11
CA PHE A 543 -32.33 -7.64 4.14
C PHE A 543 -33.37 -7.72 3.03
N GLN A 544 -34.65 -7.90 3.40
CA GLN A 544 -35.73 -8.13 2.45
C GLN A 544 -36.76 -6.99 2.51
N SER A 545 -36.93 -6.28 1.39
CA SER A 545 -37.89 -5.17 1.34
C SER A 545 -39.33 -5.68 1.46
N LYS A 546 -40.18 -4.94 2.16
CA LYS A 546 -41.64 -5.12 2.01
C LYS A 546 -42.10 -4.69 0.62
N ASN A 547 -43.32 -5.09 0.23
CA ASN A 547 -43.92 -4.65 -1.02
C ASN A 547 -43.93 -3.12 -1.13
N ASN A 548 -43.49 -2.58 -2.27
CA ASN A 548 -43.34 -1.16 -2.57
C ASN A 548 -42.43 -0.38 -1.59
N ASN A 549 -41.51 -1.08 -0.93
CA ASN A 549 -40.50 -0.50 -0.05
C ASN A 549 -39.07 -0.80 -0.55
N THR A 550 -38.10 -0.16 0.09
CA THR A 550 -36.67 -0.38 -0.15
C THR A 550 -35.98 -0.85 1.14
N ALA A 551 -35.24 -1.95 1.07
CA ALA A 551 -34.36 -2.43 2.14
C ALA A 551 -33.02 -1.71 2.09
N GLY A 552 -32.57 -1.14 3.21
CA GLY A 552 -31.41 -0.25 3.27
C GLY A 552 -31.76 1.22 3.03
N LYS A 553 -30.78 2.14 2.96
CA LYS A 553 -29.36 1.89 2.66
C LYS A 553 -28.54 1.33 3.82
N VAL A 554 -27.85 0.23 3.56
CA VAL A 554 -26.88 -0.39 4.48
C VAL A 554 -25.48 -0.13 3.98
N ALA A 555 -24.60 0.42 4.82
CA ALA A 555 -23.19 0.60 4.53
C ALA A 555 -22.32 -0.54 5.06
N ALA A 556 -22.72 -1.16 6.16
CA ALA A 556 -21.91 -2.18 6.82
C ALA A 556 -22.76 -3.12 7.69
N VAL A 557 -22.32 -4.38 7.81
CA VAL A 557 -22.96 -5.42 8.62
C VAL A 557 -21.91 -6.14 9.45
N ARG A 558 -22.04 -6.13 10.78
CA ARG A 558 -21.11 -6.75 11.74
C ARG A 558 -21.82 -7.77 12.62
N LEU A 559 -21.17 -8.90 12.88
CA LEU A 559 -21.48 -9.74 14.04
C LEU A 559 -20.60 -9.32 15.21
N LEU A 560 -21.22 -9.01 16.34
CA LEU A 560 -20.55 -8.58 17.56
C LEU A 560 -20.78 -9.59 18.69
N ILE A 561 -19.77 -9.82 19.53
CA ILE A 561 -19.97 -10.46 20.84
C ILE A 561 -20.80 -9.52 21.74
N ASP A 562 -21.80 -10.08 22.43
CA ASP A 562 -22.61 -9.37 23.41
C ASP A 562 -21.83 -9.06 24.69
N TYR A 563 -22.06 -7.89 25.29
CA TYR A 563 -21.47 -7.54 26.60
C TYR A 563 -22.18 -8.20 27.79
N HIS A 564 -23.32 -8.87 27.58
CA HIS A 564 -24.26 -9.22 28.64
C HIS A 564 -24.25 -10.68 29.10
N LYS A 565 -23.17 -11.44 28.86
CA LYS A 565 -22.94 -12.73 29.53
C LYS A 565 -21.48 -12.97 29.84
#